data_AF-Q316F3-F1
#
_entry.id   AF-Q316F3-F1
#
_cell.length_a   1.000
_cell.length_b   1.000
_cell.length_c   1.000
_cell.angle_alpha   90.00
_cell.angle_beta   90.00
_cell.angle_gamma   90.00
#
_symmetry.space_group_name_H-M   'P 1'
#
loop_
_entity.id
_entity.type
_entity.pdbx_description
1 polymer ?
#
loop_
_entity_poly.entity_id
_entity_poly.type
_entity_poly.pdbx_seq_one_letter_code
_entity_poly.pdbx_strand_id
1 'polypeptide(L)'
;MPHFSCQHGTAPAEFDSCQPRPAAFHEFAAPAPAVSTRACTPCNGCGWCCLDHPCDESVYLHGYTDRCPELCWSKSRNRYLCRLAADAVRGRRFRDNLRMGEGCCAPQNPWRQNVRQR
;
A
#
# COMPACT_ATOMS: atom_id res chain seq x y z
N MET A 1 -3.03 -39.10 35.69
CA MET A 1 -1.98 -38.08 35.50
C MET A 1 -1.33 -38.33 34.14
N PRO A 2 -1.60 -37.53 33.11
CA PRO A 2 -1.05 -37.79 31.77
C PRO A 2 0.36 -37.19 31.64
N HIS A 3 1.28 -38.02 31.14
CA HIS A 3 2.62 -37.63 30.69
C HIS A 3 2.52 -36.87 29.37
N PHE A 4 3.12 -35.68 29.30
CA PHE A 4 3.37 -34.93 28.06
C PHE A 4 4.89 -34.94 27.80
N SER A 5 5.32 -35.59 26.72
CA SER A 5 6.70 -35.52 26.24
C SER A 5 6.83 -34.37 25.25
N CYS A 6 7.63 -33.35 25.61
CA CYS A 6 8.16 -32.37 24.67
C CYS A 6 9.38 -32.97 23.94
N GLN A 7 9.39 -32.93 22.62
CA GLN A 7 10.61 -33.12 21.84
C GLN A 7 10.88 -31.86 21.03
N HIS A 8 12.04 -31.27 21.31
CA HIS A 8 12.65 -30.18 20.55
C HIS A 8 13.20 -30.73 19.23
N GLY A 9 12.67 -30.24 18.11
CA GLY A 9 13.20 -30.50 16.77
C GLY A 9 13.77 -29.22 16.17
N THR A 10 15.07 -29.23 15.93
CA THR A 10 15.87 -28.22 15.25
C THR A 10 15.44 -28.01 13.79
N ALA A 11 15.36 -26.75 13.37
CA ALA A 11 15.34 -26.31 11.97
C ALA A 11 16.66 -26.74 11.25
N PRO A 12 16.79 -26.74 9.90
CA PRO A 12 16.18 -25.76 8.99
C PRO A 12 15.64 -26.29 7.64
N ALA A 13 14.92 -25.38 6.97
CA ALA A 13 14.65 -25.28 5.53
C ALA A 13 14.04 -26.50 4.82
N GLU A 14 12.81 -26.35 4.33
CA GLU A 14 12.46 -26.61 2.92
C GLU A 14 10.99 -26.21 2.68
N PHE A 15 10.82 -25.00 2.16
CA PHE A 15 9.55 -24.48 1.66
C PHE A 15 9.39 -25.01 0.22
N ASP A 16 9.20 -26.32 0.07
CA ASP A 16 9.02 -26.96 -1.24
C ASP A 16 7.84 -27.93 -1.18
N SER A 17 6.65 -27.41 -1.48
CA SER A 17 5.52 -28.18 -2.04
C SER A 17 4.34 -27.25 -2.31
N CYS A 18 4.49 -26.44 -3.36
CA CYS A 18 3.33 -25.92 -4.10
C CYS A 18 3.54 -26.35 -5.55
N GLN A 19 3.29 -27.63 -5.85
CA GLN A 19 3.39 -28.12 -7.22
C GLN A 19 2.19 -27.61 -8.03
N PRO A 20 2.40 -26.93 -9.17
CA PRO A 20 1.31 -26.55 -10.06
C PRO A 20 0.87 -27.74 -10.94
N ARG A 21 -0.43 -27.78 -11.26
CA ARG A 21 -1.03 -28.70 -12.24
C ARG A 21 -0.44 -28.44 -13.63
N PRO A 22 -0.25 -29.48 -14.48
CA PRO A 22 0.24 -29.27 -15.83
C PRO A 22 -0.91 -28.71 -16.70
N ALA A 23 -0.78 -27.46 -17.11
CA ALA A 23 -1.48 -26.96 -18.28
C ALA A 23 -0.51 -27.05 -19.46
N ALA A 24 -0.66 -28.10 -20.26
CA ALA A 24 -0.12 -28.11 -21.60
C ALA A 24 -0.83 -27.01 -22.41
N PHE A 25 -0.18 -25.86 -22.55
CA PHE A 25 -0.41 -24.94 -23.66
C PHE A 25 0.95 -24.38 -24.08
N HIS A 26 1.22 -24.50 -25.37
CA HIS A 26 2.49 -24.26 -26.00
C HIS A 26 2.97 -22.82 -25.85
N GLU A 27 4.17 -22.69 -25.27
CA GLU A 27 5.31 -21.92 -25.75
C GLU A 27 5.06 -20.91 -26.88
N PHE A 28 4.72 -19.69 -26.48
CA PHE A 28 5.08 -18.45 -27.19
C PHE A 28 5.48 -17.39 -26.15
N ALA A 29 6.58 -17.63 -25.44
CA ALA A 29 7.15 -16.64 -24.54
C ALA A 29 7.93 -15.60 -25.36
N ALA A 30 7.23 -14.54 -25.80
CA ALA A 30 7.92 -13.28 -26.08
C ALA A 30 8.61 -12.82 -24.78
N PRO A 31 9.86 -12.32 -24.81
CA PRO A 31 10.46 -11.71 -23.63
C PRO A 31 9.52 -10.58 -23.17
N ALA A 32 9.21 -10.56 -21.87
CA ALA A 32 8.40 -9.50 -21.28
C ALA A 32 8.98 -8.15 -21.75
N PRO A 33 8.15 -7.22 -22.30
CA PRO A 33 8.66 -5.92 -22.70
C PRO A 33 9.32 -5.30 -21.47
N ALA A 34 10.51 -4.74 -21.65
CA ALA A 34 11.19 -3.98 -20.61
C ALA A 34 10.17 -2.99 -20.04
N VAL A 35 9.81 -3.18 -18.77
CA VAL A 35 8.85 -2.32 -18.08
C VAL A 35 9.39 -0.91 -18.22
N SER A 36 8.74 -0.10 -19.05
CA SER A 36 8.95 1.33 -19.09
C SER A 36 8.68 1.82 -17.68
N THR A 37 9.74 2.07 -16.92
CA THR A 37 9.69 2.62 -15.57
C THR A 37 9.21 4.05 -15.70
N ARG A 38 7.90 4.22 -15.91
CA ARG A 38 7.23 5.50 -15.83
C ARG A 38 7.57 6.05 -14.46
N ALA A 39 8.42 7.07 -14.42
CA ALA A 39 8.96 7.62 -13.18
C ALA A 39 7.81 8.18 -12.33
N CYS A 40 7.25 7.36 -11.43
CA CYS A 40 6.22 7.83 -10.52
C CYS A 40 6.89 8.76 -9.50
N THR A 41 6.44 10.02 -9.44
CA THR A 41 7.03 11.02 -8.55
C THR A 41 6.59 10.72 -7.11
N PRO A 42 7.48 10.73 -6.10
CA PRO A 42 7.16 10.35 -4.72
C PRO A 42 5.96 11.13 -4.16
N CYS A 43 5.16 10.53 -3.28
CA CYS A 43 4.02 11.24 -2.67
C CYS A 43 4.51 12.47 -1.88
N ASN A 44 3.99 13.66 -2.19
CA ASN A 44 4.32 14.90 -1.48
C ASN A 44 3.20 15.41 -0.55
N GLY A 45 2.13 14.61 -0.37
CA GLY A 45 1.00 15.00 0.46
C GLY A 45 0.13 16.11 -0.13
N CYS A 46 0.02 16.22 -1.46
CA CYS A 46 -0.85 17.20 -2.12
C CYS A 46 -2.35 17.01 -1.83
N GLY A 47 -2.76 15.83 -1.38
CA GLY A 47 -4.14 15.52 -1.00
C GLY A 47 -5.04 15.07 -2.15
N TRP A 48 -4.57 15.02 -3.41
CA TRP A 48 -5.41 14.65 -4.56
C TRP A 48 -6.17 13.35 -4.35
N CYS A 49 -5.48 12.23 -4.12
CA CYS A 49 -6.14 10.94 -3.93
C CYS A 49 -6.98 10.85 -2.65
N CYS A 50 -6.61 11.58 -1.60
CA CYS A 50 -7.30 11.50 -0.31
C CYS A 50 -8.53 12.41 -0.20
N LEU A 51 -8.60 13.49 -1.01
CA LEU A 51 -9.70 14.45 -1.03
C LEU A 51 -10.73 14.15 -2.12
N ASP A 52 -10.34 13.42 -3.16
CA ASP A 52 -11.23 13.05 -4.26
C ASP A 52 -12.26 11.99 -3.84
N HIS A 53 -11.83 10.98 -3.08
CA HIS A 53 -12.71 9.95 -2.53
C HIS A 53 -12.13 9.36 -1.22
N PRO A 54 -13.00 8.92 -0.28
CA PRO A 54 -12.55 8.14 0.86
C PRO A 54 -11.94 6.82 0.38
N CYS A 55 -10.78 6.44 0.92
CA CYS A 55 -10.15 5.15 0.62
C CYS A 55 -10.84 3.99 1.35
N ASP A 56 -10.58 2.76 0.90
CA ASP A 56 -11.19 1.55 1.48
C ASP A 56 -10.97 1.42 2.99
N GLU A 57 -9.78 1.79 3.49
CA GLU A 57 -9.48 1.79 4.93
C GLU A 57 -10.34 2.81 5.69
N SER A 58 -10.61 3.97 5.09
CA SER A 58 -11.51 4.97 5.66
C SER A 58 -12.94 4.47 5.69
N VAL A 59 -13.40 3.86 4.59
CA VAL A 59 -14.76 3.31 4.49
C VAL A 59 -14.96 2.17 5.47
N TYR A 60 -13.97 1.30 5.64
CA TYR A 60 -14.01 0.20 6.60
C TYR A 60 -14.12 0.68 8.05
N LEU A 61 -13.37 1.74 8.42
CA LEU A 61 -13.34 2.24 9.79
C LEU A 61 -14.47 3.22 10.13
N HIS A 62 -14.94 3.99 9.15
CA HIS A 62 -15.82 5.14 9.39
C HIS A 62 -17.12 5.11 8.57
N GLY A 63 -17.28 4.14 7.66
CA GLY A 63 -18.34 4.17 6.66
C GLY A 63 -18.06 5.18 5.54
N TYR A 64 -19.03 5.34 4.64
CA TYR A 64 -18.92 6.31 3.55
C TYR A 64 -19.14 7.72 4.07
N THR A 65 -18.12 8.58 3.94
CA THR A 65 -18.13 9.97 4.41
C THR A 65 -17.60 10.89 3.31
N ASP A 66 -18.12 12.13 3.23
CA ASP A 66 -17.66 13.13 2.25
C ASP A 66 -16.15 13.43 2.35
N ARG A 67 -15.58 13.40 3.56
CA ARG A 67 -14.14 13.56 3.79
C ARG A 67 -13.67 12.62 4.88
N CYS A 68 -12.60 11.88 4.58
CA CYS A 68 -11.94 10.97 5.50
C CYS A 68 -11.55 11.68 6.83
N PRO A 69 -12.03 11.22 8.00
CA PRO A 69 -11.71 11.83 9.30
C PRO A 69 -10.22 11.78 9.67
N GLU A 70 -9.49 10.85 9.07
CA GLU A 70 -8.07 10.60 9.33
C GLU A 70 -7.14 11.51 8.50
N LEU A 71 -7.69 12.23 7.52
CA LEU A 71 -6.95 13.17 6.69
C LEU A 71 -6.86 14.54 7.38
N CYS A 72 -5.65 15.00 7.67
CA CYS A 72 -5.43 16.30 8.30
C CYS A 72 -4.43 17.15 7.51
N TRP A 73 -4.70 18.45 7.42
CA TRP A 73 -3.73 19.41 6.89
C TRP A 73 -2.70 19.76 7.97
N SER A 74 -1.42 19.56 7.66
CA SER A 74 -0.32 19.96 8.52
C SER A 74 0.21 21.32 8.08
N LYS A 75 -0.09 22.36 8.88
CA LYS A 75 0.43 23.72 8.64
C LYS A 75 1.96 23.75 8.70
N SER A 76 2.57 23.06 9.66
CA SER A 76 4.03 23.04 9.83
C SER A 76 4.77 22.34 8.68
N ARG A 77 4.14 21.34 8.06
CA ARG A 77 4.73 20.58 6.94
C ARG A 77 4.20 21.00 5.57
N ASN A 78 3.30 21.99 5.53
CA ASN A 78 2.60 22.48 4.34
C ASN A 78 2.07 21.36 3.43
N ARG A 79 1.43 20.34 4.01
CA ARG A 79 0.90 19.17 3.27
C ARG A 79 -0.17 18.43 4.06
N TYR A 80 -0.94 17.59 3.37
CA TYR A 80 -1.84 16.64 4.02
C TYR A 80 -1.07 15.46 4.62
N LEU A 81 -1.53 15.01 5.78
CA LEU A 81 -1.08 13.82 6.49
C LEU A 81 -2.28 12.90 6.72
N CYS A 82 -2.06 11.60 6.67
CA CYS A 82 -3.04 10.61 7.10
C CYS A 82 -2.63 10.11 8.50
N ARG A 83 -3.53 10.22 9.48
CA ARG A 83 -3.30 9.78 10.85
C ARG A 83 -3.12 8.26 10.95
N LEU A 84 -3.90 7.47 10.21
CA LEU A 84 -3.69 6.02 10.10
C LEU A 84 -2.28 5.69 9.61
N ALA A 85 -1.81 6.37 8.56
CA ALA A 85 -0.46 6.18 8.04
C ALA A 85 0.63 6.72 8.97
N ALA A 86 0.29 7.58 9.94
CA ALA A 86 1.22 8.10 10.95
C ALA A 86 1.25 7.25 12.24
N ASP A 87 0.33 6.30 12.41
CA ASP A 87 0.29 5.39 13.56
C ASP A 87 1.60 4.59 13.66
N ALA A 88 2.19 4.54 14.85
CA ALA A 88 3.50 3.94 15.07
C ALA A 88 3.51 2.41 14.91
N VAL A 89 2.38 1.75 15.15
CA VAL A 89 2.26 0.28 15.17
C VAL A 89 1.68 -0.21 13.86
N ARG A 90 0.56 0.39 13.43
CA ARG A 90 -0.25 -0.04 12.28
C ARG A 90 0.04 0.77 11.03
N GLY A 91 0.74 1.90 11.14
CA GLY A 91 0.92 2.83 10.02
C GLY A 91 1.64 2.24 8.82
N ARG A 92 2.52 1.24 9.02
CA ARG A 92 3.13 0.50 7.91
C ARG A 92 2.07 -0.18 7.05
N ARG A 93 1.18 -0.97 7.67
CA ARG A 93 0.10 -1.67 6.97
C ARG A 93 -0.77 -0.69 6.18
N PHE A 94 -1.14 0.44 6.77
CA PHE A 94 -1.95 1.44 6.06
C PHE A 94 -1.21 2.06 4.88
N ARG A 95 0.11 2.32 5.00
CA ARG A 95 0.90 2.82 3.88
C ARG A 95 0.97 1.81 2.75
N ASP A 96 1.16 0.53 3.07
CA ASP A 96 1.27 -0.55 2.08
C ASP A 96 -0.09 -0.78 1.39
N ASN A 97 -1.18 -0.94 2.16
CA ASN A 97 -2.53 -1.15 1.63
C ASN A 97 -2.99 0.00 0.73
N LEU A 98 -2.67 1.24 1.12
CA LEU A 98 -3.06 2.44 0.40
C LEU A 98 -2.01 2.89 -0.63
N ARG A 99 -0.93 2.11 -0.78
CA ARG A 99 0.23 2.40 -1.65
C ARG A 99 0.76 3.83 -1.46
N MET A 100 0.67 4.35 -0.22
CA MET A 100 1.11 5.70 0.11
C MET A 100 2.63 5.77 0.05
N GLY A 101 3.13 6.64 -0.82
CA GLY A 101 4.56 6.87 -0.96
C GLY A 101 5.17 6.20 -2.19
N GLU A 102 4.49 5.23 -2.81
CA GLU A 102 4.92 4.58 -4.06
C GLU A 102 4.92 5.52 -5.28
N GLY A 103 4.38 6.72 -5.09
CA GLY A 103 4.42 7.80 -6.06
C GLY A 103 3.10 7.98 -6.78
N CYS A 104 2.94 9.17 -7.35
CA CYS A 104 1.76 9.52 -8.12
C CYS A 104 2.05 9.18 -9.58
N CYS A 105 1.37 8.14 -10.10
CA CYS A 105 1.46 7.78 -11.51
C CYS A 105 0.49 8.59 -12.40
N ALA A 106 -0.11 9.66 -11.85
CA ALA A 106 -0.87 10.68 -12.56
C ALA A 106 0.04 11.90 -12.83
N PRO A 107 0.86 11.90 -13.91
CA PRO A 107 1.87 12.92 -14.17
C PRO A 107 1.29 14.31 -14.42
N GLN A 108 0.01 14.41 -14.79
CA GLN A 108 -0.67 15.67 -15.06
C GLN A 108 -1.40 16.25 -13.84
N ASN A 109 -1.24 15.68 -12.63
CA ASN A 109 -1.88 16.19 -11.42
C ASN A 109 -1.26 17.56 -11.00
N PRO A 110 -1.97 18.69 -11.19
CA PRO A 110 -1.42 20.01 -10.88
C PRO A 110 -1.32 20.29 -9.38
N TRP A 111 -2.01 19.53 -8.52
CA TRP A 111 -1.98 19.74 -7.07
C TRP A 111 -0.61 19.44 -6.48
N ARG A 112 0.19 18.61 -7.16
CA ARG A 112 1.57 18.34 -6.74
C ARG A 112 2.45 19.58 -6.81
N GLN A 113 2.20 20.46 -7.78
CA GLN A 113 2.93 21.71 -7.97
C GLN A 113 2.35 22.85 -7.10
N ASN A 114 1.10 22.71 -6.65
CA ASN A 114 0.40 23.67 -5.80
C ASN A 114 -0.24 22.97 -4.59
N VAL A 115 0.62 22.57 -3.64
CA VAL A 115 0.20 21.95 -2.38
C VAL A 115 -0.34 23.04 -1.45
N ARG A 116 -1.63 22.95 -1.14
CA ARG A 116 -2.35 23.91 -0.29
C ARG A 116 -3.54 23.23 0.39
N GLN A 117 -4.00 23.85 1.47
CA GLN A 117 -5.23 23.45 2.15
C GLN A 117 -6.45 23.74 1.25
N ARG A 118 -7.36 22.76 1.20
CA ARG A 118 -8.62 22.68 0.47
C ARG A 118 -9.67 22.02 1.36
#